data_AF-A0A7G3ZHK2-F1
#
_entry.id   AF-A0A7G3ZHK2-F1
#
_cell.length_a   1.000
_cell.length_b   1.000
_cell.length_c   1.000
_cell.angle_alpha   90.00
_cell.angle_beta   90.00
_cell.angle_gamma   90.00
#
_symmetry.space_group_name_H-M   'P 1'
#
loop_
_entity.id
_entity.type
_entity.pdbx_description
1 polymer ?
#
loop_
_entity_poly.entity_id
_entity_poly.type
_entity_poly.pdbx_seq_one_letter_code
_entity_poly.pdbx_strand_id
1 'polypeptide(L)'
;MDRDGNAGVNELHQDRPHAITAKVVKPRRKPRAPKKNKLSSDQVRRNHVVSEQRRRELVRNVYDDLVEVVAGLEPSERRSEVLIYLKTINHLKWLYRRNSYLRKLLTEKYERQGKPAVELPNRLVWELRSSPSVEEEIDKQENSQ
;
A
#
# COMPACT_ATOMS: atom_id res chain seq x y z
N MET A 1 -18.68 55.69 -4.49
CA MET A 1 -17.95 56.96 -4.72
C MET A 1 -17.21 57.13 -3.41
N ASP A 2 -15.93 56.80 -3.27
CA ASP A 2 -14.82 57.18 -4.14
C ASP A 2 -13.80 56.06 -4.39
N ARG A 3 -13.16 56.19 -5.55
CA ARG A 3 -12.07 55.39 -6.07
C ARG A 3 -10.78 56.16 -5.81
N ASP A 4 -9.73 55.46 -5.42
CA ASP A 4 -8.33 55.77 -5.75
C ASP A 4 -7.60 54.41 -5.69
N GLY A 5 -6.93 53.88 -6.71
CA GLY A 5 -6.38 54.51 -7.90
C GLY A 5 -4.85 54.43 -7.86
N ASN A 6 -4.29 53.45 -8.60
CA ASN A 6 -2.95 53.48 -9.20
C ASN A 6 -1.75 53.29 -8.22
N ALA A 7 -0.60 52.72 -8.58
CA ALA A 7 -0.01 52.41 -9.88
C ALA A 7 0.97 51.23 -9.74
N GLY A 8 1.02 50.40 -10.78
CA GLY A 8 2.13 49.50 -10.99
C GLY A 8 3.39 50.28 -11.39
N VAL A 9 4.53 49.85 -10.88
CA VAL A 9 5.84 50.09 -11.48
C VAL A 9 6.53 48.75 -11.63
N ASN A 10 6.77 48.43 -12.89
CA ASN A 10 7.48 47.29 -13.40
C ASN A 10 8.90 47.79 -13.71
N GLU A 11 9.94 47.18 -13.16
CA GLU A 11 11.30 47.41 -13.65
C GLU A 11 12.11 46.11 -13.58
N LEU A 12 12.59 45.72 -14.76
CA LEU A 12 13.28 44.49 -15.09
C LEU A 12 14.80 44.75 -15.15
N HIS A 13 15.55 43.66 -14.96
CA HIS A 13 16.99 43.46 -15.26
C HIS A 13 18.01 44.00 -14.24
N GLN A 14 18.78 43.08 -13.65
CA GLN A 14 20.06 42.67 -14.24
C GLN A 14 20.58 41.38 -13.61
N ASP A 15 20.87 40.39 -14.45
CA ASP A 15 21.78 39.30 -14.15
C ASP A 15 23.19 39.86 -13.90
N ARG A 16 23.86 39.41 -12.83
CA ARG A 16 25.14 38.69 -12.92
C ARG A 16 25.62 38.17 -11.55
N PRO A 17 26.44 37.10 -11.54
CA PRO A 17 26.57 36.15 -10.45
C PRO A 17 27.80 36.46 -9.60
N HIS A 18 27.91 35.83 -8.42
CA HIS A 18 29.02 34.95 -8.05
C HIS A 18 28.86 34.47 -6.60
N ALA A 19 29.01 33.17 -6.45
CA ALA A 19 28.96 32.46 -5.18
C ALA A 19 30.01 33.00 -4.20
N ILE A 20 29.54 33.34 -2.99
CA ILE A 20 30.39 33.33 -1.81
C ILE A 20 29.72 32.39 -0.80
N THR A 21 30.43 31.33 -0.49
CA THR A 21 30.10 30.24 0.42
C THR A 21 29.95 30.76 1.86
N ALA A 22 28.81 31.36 2.17
CA ALA A 22 28.46 31.70 3.54
C ALA A 22 28.07 30.41 4.30
N LYS A 23 28.95 29.97 5.21
CA LYS A 23 28.69 28.86 6.13
C LYS A 23 27.37 29.12 6.86
N VAL A 24 26.34 28.34 6.52
CA VAL A 24 25.05 28.36 7.22
C VAL A 24 25.29 27.89 8.66
N VAL A 25 25.42 28.84 9.58
CA VAL A 25 25.38 28.57 11.02
C VAL A 25 23.96 28.13 11.34
N LYS A 26 23.75 26.81 11.45
CA LYS A 26 22.46 26.24 11.87
C LYS A 26 22.11 26.83 13.24
N PRO A 27 20.96 27.53 13.40
CA PRO A 27 20.58 28.04 14.70
C PRO A 27 20.38 26.86 15.66
N ARG A 28 21.07 26.91 16.81
CA ARG A 28 20.90 25.93 17.88
C ARG A 28 19.43 25.92 18.29
N ARG A 29 18.76 24.79 18.05
CA ARG A 29 17.37 24.56 18.45
C ARG A 29 17.29 24.72 19.97
N LYS A 30 16.50 25.69 20.44
CA LYS A 30 16.16 25.82 21.87
C LYS A 30 15.60 24.48 22.37
N PRO A 31 15.98 24.00 23.56
CA PRO A 31 15.42 22.77 24.12
C PRO A 31 13.90 22.89 24.17
N ARG A 32 13.19 21.94 23.57
CA ARG A 32 11.72 21.91 23.59
C ARG A 32 11.30 21.86 25.05
N ALA A 33 10.50 22.85 25.48
CA ALA A 33 9.87 22.82 26.80
C ALA A 33 9.18 21.45 27.01
N PRO A 34 9.21 20.90 28.24
CA PRO A 34 8.60 19.62 28.52
C PRO A 34 7.13 19.69 28.10
N LYS A 35 6.73 18.78 27.19
CA LYS A 35 5.34 18.69 26.71
C LYS A 35 4.46 18.38 27.91
N LYS A 36 3.81 19.38 28.51
CA LYS A 36 2.70 19.15 29.43
C LYS A 36 1.68 18.30 28.68
N ASN A 37 1.30 17.16 29.25
CA ASN A 37 0.24 16.32 28.69
C ASN A 37 -1.01 17.18 28.54
N LYS A 38 -1.40 17.48 27.30
CA LYS A 38 -2.54 18.37 26.98
C LYS A 38 -3.90 17.72 27.28
N LEU A 39 -3.89 16.43 27.65
CA LEU A 39 -5.08 15.61 27.84
C LEU A 39 -5.14 15.20 29.32
N SER A 40 -6.29 15.41 29.94
CA SER A 40 -6.58 14.84 31.26
C SER A 40 -6.62 13.31 31.21
N SER A 41 -6.41 12.63 32.34
CA SER A 41 -6.54 11.16 32.45
C SER A 41 -7.87 10.65 31.88
N ASP A 42 -8.97 11.36 32.14
CA ASP A 42 -10.30 11.02 31.61
C ASP A 42 -10.41 11.25 30.10
N GLN A 43 -9.68 12.24 29.56
CA GLN A 43 -9.63 12.49 28.12
C GLN A 43 -8.78 11.43 27.40
N VAL A 44 -7.68 10.99 28.01
CA VAL A 44 -6.88 9.86 27.51
C VAL A 44 -7.72 8.58 27.49
N ARG A 45 -8.47 8.29 28.57
CA ARG A 45 -9.35 7.13 28.63
C ARG A 45 -10.42 7.16 27.55
N ARG A 46 -11.10 8.30 27.37
CA ARG A 46 -12.11 8.48 26.31
C ARG A 46 -11.51 8.31 24.92
N ASN A 47 -10.37 8.96 24.65
CA ASN A 47 -9.70 8.85 23.36
C ASN A 47 -9.25 7.43 23.07
N HIS A 48 -8.74 6.69 24.06
CA HIS A 48 -8.37 5.30 23.90
C HIS A 48 -9.55 4.45 23.45
N VAL A 49 -10.68 4.53 24.15
CA VAL A 49 -11.91 3.78 23.79
C VAL A 49 -12.38 4.13 22.38
N VAL A 50 -12.44 5.42 22.04
CA VAL A 50 -12.85 5.87 20.69
C VAL A 50 -11.88 5.38 19.61
N SER A 51 -10.57 5.48 19.85
CA SER A 51 -9.55 5.05 18.89
C SER A 51 -9.60 3.55 18.64
N GLU A 52 -9.83 2.76 19.70
CA GLU A 52 -9.94 1.31 19.61
C GLU A 52 -11.25 0.89 18.93
N GLN A 53 -12.35 1.58 19.22
CA GLN A 53 -13.62 1.36 18.53
C GLN A 53 -13.46 1.60 17.02
N ARG A 54 -12.87 2.74 16.63
CA ARG A 54 -12.60 3.06 15.22
C ARG A 54 -11.67 2.03 14.58
N ARG A 55 -10.63 1.59 15.28
CA ARG A 55 -9.73 0.53 14.78
C ARG A 55 -10.51 -0.75 14.48
N ARG A 56 -11.39 -1.17 15.38
CA ARG A 56 -12.22 -2.38 15.21
C ARG A 56 -13.24 -2.22 14.08
N GLU A 57 -13.84 -1.05 13.93
CA GLU A 57 -14.75 -0.75 12.80
C GLU A 57 -14.01 -0.85 11.46
N LEU A 58 -12.81 -0.27 11.35
CA LEU A 58 -11.98 -0.40 10.15
C LEU A 58 -11.66 -1.87 9.82
N VAL A 59 -11.27 -2.66 10.82
CA VAL A 59 -11.00 -4.09 10.63
C VAL A 59 -12.24 -4.83 10.14
N ARG A 60 -13.43 -4.52 10.68
CA ARG A 60 -14.69 -5.13 10.22
C ARG A 60 -15.00 -4.77 8.77
N ASN A 61 -14.84 -3.50 8.39
CA ASN A 61 -15.07 -3.07 7.02
C ASN A 61 -14.15 -3.81 6.03
N VAL A 62 -12.88 -4.04 6.39
CA VAL A 62 -11.96 -4.83 5.56
C VAL A 62 -12.47 -6.26 5.34
N TYR A 63 -13.05 -6.90 6.37
CA TYR A 63 -13.65 -8.23 6.21
C TYR A 63 -14.94 -8.19 5.39
N ASP A 64 -15.74 -7.15 5.52
CA ASP A 64 -16.95 -6.96 4.71
C ASP A 64 -16.57 -6.83 3.22
N ASP A 65 -15.55 -6.05 2.89
CA ASP A 65 -15.00 -5.89 1.53
C ASP A 65 -14.48 -7.23 0.97
N LEU A 66 -13.80 -8.04 1.79
CA LEU A 66 -13.32 -9.36 1.38
C LEU A 66 -14.46 -10.31 1.02
N VAL A 67 -15.56 -10.28 1.77
CA VAL A 67 -16.74 -11.11 1.48
C VAL A 67 -17.44 -10.68 0.19
N GLU A 68 -17.42 -9.40 -0.14
CA GLU A 68 -17.99 -8.91 -1.41
C GLU A 68 -17.18 -9.38 -2.64
N VAL A 69 -15.85 -9.42 -2.53
CA VAL A 69 -14.96 -9.71 -3.67
C VAL A 69 -14.78 -11.22 -3.90
N VAL A 70 -14.71 -12.01 -2.82
CA VAL A 70 -14.34 -13.43 -2.91
C VAL A 70 -15.57 -14.29 -3.25
N ALA A 71 -15.59 -14.83 -4.47
CA ALA A 71 -16.64 -15.75 -4.88
C ALA A 71 -16.66 -16.99 -3.97
N GLY A 72 -17.78 -17.23 -3.30
CA GLY A 72 -18.01 -18.34 -2.38
C GLY A 72 -18.01 -17.97 -0.90
N LEU A 73 -17.82 -16.70 -0.54
CA LEU A 73 -18.14 -16.18 0.79
C LEU A 73 -19.57 -15.63 0.82
N GLU A 74 -20.33 -16.01 1.85
CA GLU A 74 -21.68 -15.51 2.07
C GLU A 74 -21.67 -14.33 3.05
N PRO A 75 -22.64 -13.38 2.96
CA PRO A 75 -22.73 -12.26 3.90
C PRO A 75 -22.89 -12.68 5.37
N SER A 76 -23.36 -13.90 5.62
CA SER A 76 -23.45 -14.51 6.96
C SER A 76 -22.08 -14.87 7.55
N GLU A 77 -21.05 -15.06 6.71
CA GLU A 77 -19.72 -15.52 7.10
C GLU A 77 -18.75 -14.35 7.42
N ARG A 78 -19.18 -13.10 7.28
CA ARG A 78 -18.40 -11.86 7.53
C ARG A 78 -17.72 -11.77 8.90
N ARG A 79 -18.13 -12.61 9.85
CA ARG A 79 -17.58 -12.62 11.22
C ARG A 79 -16.68 -13.82 11.53
N SER A 80 -16.51 -14.75 10.60
CA SER A 80 -15.68 -15.93 10.79
C SER A 80 -14.32 -15.75 10.11
N GLU A 81 -13.36 -15.18 10.85
CA GLU A 81 -12.02 -14.87 10.35
C GLU A 81 -11.34 -16.08 9.67
N VAL A 82 -11.42 -17.25 10.29
CA VAL A 82 -10.82 -18.50 9.76
C VAL A 82 -11.46 -18.91 8.43
N LEU A 83 -12.80 -18.83 8.32
CA LEU A 83 -13.50 -19.18 7.08
C LEU A 83 -13.19 -18.17 5.97
N ILE A 84 -13.14 -16.88 6.30
CA ILE A 84 -12.79 -15.82 5.35
C ILE A 84 -11.40 -16.09 4.77
N TYR A 85 -10.38 -16.33 5.62
CA TYR A 85 -9.03 -16.61 5.13
C TYR A 85 -8.96 -17.89 4.29
N LEU A 86 -9.57 -18.98 4.75
CA LEU A 86 -9.53 -20.26 4.04
C LEU A 86 -10.16 -20.15 2.65
N LYS A 87 -11.36 -19.57 2.56
CA LYS A 87 -12.06 -19.36 1.29
C LYS A 87 -11.32 -18.38 0.39
N THR A 88 -10.76 -17.31 0.95
CA THR A 88 -9.94 -16.33 0.19
C THR A 88 -8.71 -17.00 -0.43
N ILE A 89 -7.97 -17.81 0.34
CA ILE A 89 -6.80 -18.55 -0.16
C ILE A 89 -7.22 -19.53 -1.27
N ASN A 90 -8.34 -20.24 -1.09
CA ASN A 90 -8.85 -21.15 -2.11
C ASN A 90 -9.27 -20.41 -3.39
N HIS A 91 -9.93 -19.26 -3.25
CA HIS A 91 -10.32 -18.43 -4.38
C HIS A 91 -9.10 -17.88 -5.14
N LEU A 92 -8.06 -17.40 -4.42
CA LEU A 92 -6.79 -16.99 -5.01
C LEU A 92 -6.16 -18.14 -5.79
N LYS A 93 -6.01 -19.33 -5.19
CA LYS A 93 -5.48 -20.53 -5.87
C LYS A 93 -6.27 -20.87 -7.13
N TRP A 94 -7.59 -20.75 -7.08
CA TRP A 94 -8.45 -20.96 -8.24
C TRP A 94 -8.20 -19.93 -9.35
N LEU A 95 -8.09 -18.64 -9.01
CA LEU A 95 -7.78 -17.57 -9.97
C LEU A 95 -6.44 -17.81 -10.68
N TYR A 96 -5.39 -18.18 -9.94
CA TYR A 96 -4.08 -18.50 -10.52
C TYR A 96 -4.16 -19.68 -11.50
N ARG A 97 -4.81 -20.78 -11.09
CA ARG A 97 -5.03 -21.96 -11.95
C ARG A 97 -5.83 -21.62 -13.19
N ARG A 98 -6.91 -20.84 -13.03
CA ARG A 98 -7.79 -20.42 -14.13
C ARG A 98 -7.06 -19.51 -15.11
N ASN A 99 -6.29 -18.54 -14.61
CA ASN A 99 -5.45 -17.67 -15.44
C ASN A 99 -4.43 -18.49 -16.25
N SER A 100 -3.70 -19.41 -15.61
CA SER A 100 -2.74 -20.30 -16.30
C SER A 100 -3.41 -21.11 -17.41
N TYR A 101 -4.57 -21.69 -17.13
CA TYR A 101 -5.35 -22.44 -18.12
C TYR A 101 -5.79 -21.57 -19.30
N LEU A 102 -6.30 -20.36 -19.04
CA LEU A 102 -6.73 -19.43 -20.08
C LEU A 102 -5.54 -18.97 -20.94
N ARG A 103 -4.37 -18.76 -20.36
CA ARG A 103 -3.13 -18.45 -21.09
C ARG A 103 -2.77 -19.58 -22.06
N LYS A 104 -2.82 -20.84 -21.61
CA LYS A 104 -2.56 -22.01 -22.48
C LYS A 104 -3.54 -22.07 -23.65
N LEU A 105 -4.84 -21.96 -23.38
CA LEU A 105 -5.87 -21.96 -24.43
C LEU A 105 -5.68 -20.84 -25.45
N LEU A 106 -5.25 -19.66 -24.97
CA LEU A 106 -5.00 -18.51 -25.82
C LEU A 106 -3.81 -18.77 -26.74
N THR A 107 -2.70 -19.30 -26.21
CA THR A 107 -1.54 -19.73 -27.01
C THR A 107 -1.95 -20.73 -28.08
N GLU A 108 -2.65 -21.81 -27.72
CA GLU A 108 -3.11 -22.82 -28.68
C GLU A 108 -4.02 -22.23 -29.76
N LYS A 109 -4.89 -21.27 -29.39
CA LYS A 109 -5.78 -20.61 -30.36
C LYS A 109 -4.97 -19.80 -31.38
N TYR A 110 -3.92 -19.11 -30.95
CA TYR A 110 -3.06 -18.33 -31.84
C TYR A 110 -2.18 -19.23 -32.72
N GLU A 111 -1.69 -20.35 -32.19
CA GLU A 111 -0.97 -21.37 -32.97
C GLU A 111 -1.83 -21.92 -34.12
N ARG A 112 -3.09 -22.31 -33.84
CA ARG A 112 -4.02 -22.77 -34.88
C ARG A 112 -4.30 -21.72 -35.96
N GLN A 113 -4.16 -20.43 -35.63
CA GLN A 113 -4.34 -19.32 -36.57
C GLN A 113 -3.05 -18.96 -37.32
N GLY A 114 -1.98 -19.75 -37.17
CA GLY A 114 -0.69 -19.50 -37.83
C GLY A 114 0.11 -18.35 -37.22
N LYS A 115 -0.19 -17.95 -35.98
CA LYS A 115 0.55 -16.92 -35.22
C LYS A 115 1.21 -17.52 -33.97
N PRO A 116 2.27 -18.32 -34.10
CA PRO A 116 2.84 -19.08 -32.97
C PRO A 116 3.59 -18.22 -31.94
N ALA A 117 3.99 -16.98 -32.28
CA ALA A 117 4.82 -16.12 -31.44
C ALA A 117 4.06 -14.93 -30.82
N VAL A 118 2.79 -15.11 -30.45
CA VAL A 118 2.06 -14.04 -29.74
C VAL A 118 2.58 -13.95 -28.31
N GLU A 119 3.41 -12.93 -28.05
CA GLU A 119 3.85 -12.61 -26.70
C GLU A 119 2.63 -12.26 -25.83
N LEU A 120 2.41 -13.05 -24.79
CA LEU A 120 1.36 -12.76 -23.82
C LEU A 120 1.73 -11.50 -23.05
N PRO A 121 0.84 -10.51 -22.93
CA PRO A 121 1.10 -9.32 -22.14
C PRO A 121 1.49 -9.70 -20.70
N ASN A 122 2.61 -9.17 -20.20
CA ASN A 122 3.14 -9.46 -18.87
C ASN A 122 2.11 -9.27 -17.74
N ARG A 123 1.14 -8.35 -17.90
CA ARG A 123 0.05 -8.12 -16.94
C ARG A 123 -0.85 -9.35 -16.69
N LEU A 124 -0.84 -10.31 -17.61
CA LEU A 124 -1.63 -11.55 -17.50
C LEU A 124 -0.83 -12.66 -16.83
N VAL A 125 0.48 -12.50 -16.65
CA VAL A 125 1.36 -13.50 -16.05
C VAL A 125 1.31 -13.36 -14.54
N TRP A 126 0.38 -14.08 -13.92
CA TRP A 126 0.27 -14.19 -12.47
C TRP A 126 0.84 -15.54 -12.06
N GLU A 127 2.12 -15.56 -11.69
CA GLU A 127 2.80 -16.78 -11.26
C GLU A 127 3.00 -16.76 -9.75
N LEU A 128 2.55 -17.84 -9.11
CA LEU A 128 2.84 -18.06 -7.70
C LEU A 128 4.32 -18.40 -7.61
N ARG A 129 5.15 -17.44 -7.22
CA ARG A 129 6.53 -17.74 -6.85
C ARG A 129 6.43 -18.71 -5.68
N SER A 130 6.85 -19.96 -5.89
CA SER A 130 7.16 -20.84 -4.78
C SER A 130 8.24 -20.13 -3.98
N SER A 131 7.89 -19.62 -2.81
CA SER A 131 8.92 -19.24 -1.85
C SER A 131 9.81 -20.46 -1.68
N PRO A 132 11.14 -20.37 -1.83
CA PRO A 132 12.00 -21.45 -1.37
C PRO A 132 11.61 -21.70 0.08
N SER A 133 11.37 -22.97 0.39
CA SER A 133 10.99 -23.42 1.72
C SER A 133 12.01 -22.87 2.71
N VAL A 134 11.51 -22.30 3.81
CA VAL A 134 12.30 -21.82 4.96
C VAL A 134 13.18 -22.92 5.57
N GLU A 135 13.02 -24.16 5.09
CA GLU A 135 13.84 -25.33 5.44
C GLU A 135 15.28 -25.28 4.90
N GLU A 136 15.59 -24.53 3.83
CA GLU A 136 16.97 -24.40 3.33
C GLU A 136 17.86 -23.44 4.15
N GLU A 137 17.27 -22.68 5.07
CA GLU A 137 17.98 -21.64 5.84
C GLU A 137 18.45 -22.13 7.22
N ILE A 138 17.91 -23.26 7.70
CA ILE A 138 18.30 -23.87 8.98
C ILE A 138 19.58 -24.70 8.82
N ASP A 139 19.78 -25.34 7.66
CA ASP A 139 20.92 -26.24 7.40
C ASP A 139 22.27 -25.51 7.21
N LYS A 140 22.23 -24.17 7.01
CA LYS A 140 23.43 -23.33 6.92
C LYS A 140 23.92 -22.82 8.27
N GLN A 141 23.14 -22.94 9.34
CA GLN A 141 23.55 -22.49 10.67
C GLN A 141 24.12 -23.63 11.54
N GLU A 142 23.81 -24.90 11.27
CA GLU A 142 24.38 -26.04 12.03
C GLU A 142 25.77 -26.48 11.53
N ASN A 143 26.13 -26.24 10.26
CA ASN A 143 27.44 -26.66 9.73
C ASN A 143 28.54 -25.58 9.85
N SER A 144 28.35 -24.59 10.73
CA SER A 144 29.32 -23.52 11.03
C SER A 144 29.59 -23.39 12.53
N GLN A 145 29.69 -24.52 13.23
CA GLN A 145 30.40 -24.64 14.51
C GLN A 145 31.50 -25.70 14.42
#